data_AF-A0A426ZP99-F1
#
_entry.id   AF-A0A426ZP99-F1
#
_cell.length_a   1.000
_cell.length_b   1.000
_cell.length_c   1.000
_cell.angle_alpha   90.00
_cell.angle_beta   90.00
_cell.angle_gamma   90.00
#
_symmetry.space_group_name_H-M   'P 1'
#
loop_
_entity.id
_entity.type
_entity.pdbx_description
1 polymer ?
#
loop_
_entity_poly.entity_id
_entity_poly.type
_entity_poly.pdbx_seq_one_letter_code
_entity_poly.pdbx_strand_id
1 'polypeptide(L)'
;MIKKYQTRFLKLSYLASDWTDWQLLGTLIEGLKPEIKGEVKAQQPRIVTAAISFTRIQEERLKQDARRMRTNPLYVPSHPSLSKKLTREELRDRSANGLYWHYDEPWSRDHRCKKGHLLLVEPIDDIEEV
;
A
#
# COMPACT_ATOMS: atom_id res chain seq x y z
N MET A 1 11.32 14.00 7.69
CA MET A 1 10.81 14.54 8.99
C MET A 1 10.95 13.51 10.10
N ILE A 2 10.82 12.22 9.78
CA ILE A 2 10.95 11.13 10.73
C ILE A 2 12.38 10.96 11.25
N LYS A 3 13.40 11.23 10.43
CA LYS A 3 14.80 11.25 10.90
C LYS A 3 14.99 12.15 12.13
N LYS A 4 14.43 13.37 12.14
CA LYS A 4 14.53 14.30 13.29
C LYS A 4 13.82 13.74 14.53
N TYR A 5 12.66 13.13 14.35
CA TYR A 5 11.91 12.47 15.42
C TYR A 5 12.70 11.28 16.00
N GLN A 6 13.18 10.37 15.14
CA GLN A 6 13.99 9.21 15.53
C GLN A 6 15.26 9.62 16.27
N THR A 7 15.98 10.63 15.78
CA THR A 7 17.18 11.14 16.47
C THR A 7 16.85 11.68 17.86
N ARG A 8 15.76 12.44 18.00
CA ARG A 8 15.32 12.96 19.30
C ARG A 8 14.88 11.81 20.22
N PHE A 9 14.15 10.84 19.70
CA PHE A 9 13.71 9.65 20.43
C PHE A 9 14.91 8.87 20.95
N LEU A 10 15.89 8.55 20.09
CA LEU A 10 17.10 7.82 20.49
C LEU A 10 17.87 8.54 21.59
N LYS A 11 18.03 9.87 21.47
CA LYS A 11 18.69 10.66 22.54
C LYS A 11 17.97 10.56 23.87
N LEU A 12 16.64 10.55 23.86
CA LEU A 12 15.82 10.43 25.08
C LEU A 12 15.78 8.99 25.61
N SER A 13 15.77 7.98 24.72
CA SER A 13 15.79 6.58 25.15
C SER A 13 17.09 6.21 25.86
N TYR A 14 18.23 6.80 25.45
CA TYR A 14 19.49 6.64 26.18
C TYR A 14 19.45 7.20 27.61
N LEU A 15 18.59 8.19 27.90
CA LEU A 15 18.40 8.73 29.25
C LEU A 15 17.40 7.90 30.07
N ALA A 16 16.62 7.04 29.42
CA ALA A 16 15.63 6.17 30.02
C ALA A 16 16.18 4.73 30.12
N SER A 17 17.33 4.56 30.79
CA SER A 17 18.01 3.26 30.95
C SER A 17 17.15 2.17 31.57
N ASP A 18 16.14 2.57 32.34
CA ASP A 18 15.29 1.67 33.12
C ASP A 18 14.08 1.18 32.31
N TRP A 19 13.94 1.63 31.07
CA TRP A 19 12.85 1.25 30.18
C TRP A 19 13.23 0.04 29.35
N THR A 20 12.31 -0.93 29.30
CA THR A 20 12.43 -2.09 28.43
C THR A 20 12.19 -1.74 26.96
N ASP A 21 12.75 -2.53 26.05
CA ASP A 21 12.50 -2.43 24.61
C ASP A 21 11.00 -2.40 24.27
N TRP A 22 10.18 -3.14 25.02
CA TRP A 22 8.72 -3.14 24.84
C TRP A 22 8.10 -1.77 25.15
N GLN A 23 8.50 -1.13 26.24
CA GLN A 23 8.02 0.21 26.61
C GLN A 23 8.51 1.28 25.62
N LEU A 24 9.77 1.18 25.18
CA LEU A 24 10.34 2.04 24.15
C LEU A 24 9.66 1.84 22.79
N LEU A 25 9.32 0.61 22.43
CA LEU A 25 8.56 0.30 21.21
C LEU A 25 7.18 0.92 21.23
N GLY A 26 6.45 0.78 22.34
CA GLY A 26 5.12 1.36 22.50
C GLY A 26 5.14 2.87 22.29
N THR A 27 6.05 3.56 22.98
CA THR A 27 6.21 5.02 22.86
C THR A 27 6.69 5.48 21.50
N LEU A 28 7.63 4.76 20.87
CA LEU A 28 8.10 5.05 19.52
C LEU A 28 6.94 4.95 18.52
N ILE A 29 6.23 3.82 18.50
CA ILE A 29 5.13 3.55 17.56
C ILE A 29 3.98 4.53 17.80
N GLU A 30 3.73 4.92 19.04
CA GLU A 30 2.67 5.86 19.38
C GLU A 30 2.93 7.26 18.82
N GLY A 31 4.17 7.73 18.88
CA GLY A 31 4.60 9.02 18.33
C GLY A 31 4.80 9.05 16.81
N LEU A 32 4.61 7.93 16.11
CA LEU A 32 4.61 7.89 14.66
C LEU A 32 3.33 8.50 14.08
N LYS A 33 3.50 9.09 12.91
CA LYS A 33 2.40 9.55 12.08
C LYS A 33 1.48 8.38 11.66
N PRO A 34 0.15 8.59 11.60
CA PRO A 34 -0.81 7.52 11.31
C PRO A 34 -0.54 6.81 9.98
N GLU A 35 -0.06 7.53 8.96
CA GLU A 35 0.28 7.00 7.63
C GLU A 35 1.39 5.95 7.66
N ILE A 36 2.21 5.93 8.71
CA ILE A 36 3.34 4.99 8.88
C ILE A 36 3.11 4.03 10.04
N LYS A 37 2.40 4.50 11.07
CA LYS A 37 2.11 3.73 12.29
C LYS A 37 1.40 2.41 11.98
N GLY A 38 0.43 2.41 11.05
CA GLY A 38 -0.29 1.20 10.66
C GLY A 38 0.63 0.11 10.10
N GLU A 39 1.45 0.48 9.11
CA GLU A 39 2.40 -0.41 8.45
C GLU A 39 3.46 -0.95 9.41
N VAL A 40 4.03 -0.09 10.25
CA VAL A 40 5.04 -0.50 11.23
C VAL A 40 4.43 -1.48 12.25
N LYS A 41 3.18 -1.28 12.68
CA LYS A 41 2.47 -2.24 13.53
C LYS A 41 2.23 -3.57 12.84
N ALA A 42 1.85 -3.55 11.55
CA ALA A 42 1.61 -4.76 10.78
C ALA A 42 2.87 -5.64 10.66
N GLN A 43 4.05 -5.02 10.62
CA GLN A 43 5.34 -5.73 10.61
C GLN A 43 5.78 -6.27 11.98
N GLN A 44 5.02 -5.99 13.05
CA GLN A 44 5.24 -6.51 14.41
C GLN A 44 6.71 -6.47 14.88
N PRO A 45 7.34 -5.29 14.92
CA PRO A 45 8.72 -5.16 15.39
C PRO A 45 8.83 -5.63 16.84
N ARG A 46 9.79 -6.53 17.09
CA ARG A 46 10.07 -7.08 18.42
C ARG A 46 11.09 -6.27 19.23
N ILE A 47 11.86 -5.41 18.56
CA ILE A 47 12.90 -4.56 19.18
C ILE A 47 12.90 -3.16 18.56
N VAL A 48 13.38 -2.16 19.30
CA VAL A 48 13.37 -0.73 18.91
C VAL A 48 14.08 -0.50 17.57
N THR A 49 15.22 -1.15 17.36
CA THR A 49 16.01 -1.03 16.13
C THR A 49 15.23 -1.48 14.88
N ALA A 50 14.43 -2.55 15.00
CA ALA A 50 13.58 -3.03 13.91
C ALA A 50 12.45 -2.04 13.61
N ALA A 51 11.83 -1.44 14.63
CA ALA A 51 10.85 -0.39 14.42
C ALA A 51 11.46 0.86 13.74
N ILE A 52 12.71 1.22 14.08
CA ILE A 52 13.44 2.32 13.44
C ILE A 52 13.74 2.01 11.95
N SER A 53 14.12 0.77 11.62
CA SER A 53 14.36 0.39 10.23
C SER A 53 13.06 0.39 9.41
N PHE A 54 11.99 -0.20 9.95
CA PHE A 54 10.66 -0.20 9.32
C PHE A 54 10.14 1.21 9.08
N THR A 55 10.21 2.09 10.07
CA THR A 55 9.80 3.49 9.92
C THR A 55 10.59 4.23 8.82
N ARG A 56 11.90 3.94 8.66
CA ARG A 56 12.71 4.51 7.57
C ARG A 56 12.24 4.03 6.20
N ILE A 57 11.98 2.73 6.06
CA ILE A 57 11.51 2.11 4.82
C ILE A 57 10.16 2.70 4.41
N GLN A 58 9.22 2.81 5.36
CA GLN A 58 7.89 3.36 5.08
C GLN A 58 7.92 4.86 4.75
N GLU A 59 8.79 5.66 5.39
CA GLU A 59 8.98 7.07 4.98
C GLU A 59 9.49 7.18 3.54
N GLU A 60 10.39 6.29 3.12
CA GLU A 60 10.94 6.32 1.76
C GLU A 60 9.91 5.88 0.71
N ARG A 61 9.14 4.83 0.99
CA ARG A 61 8.02 4.40 0.13
C ARG A 61 7.02 5.53 -0.10
N LEU A 62 6.58 6.20 0.96
CA LEU A 62 5.65 7.33 0.86
C LEU A 62 6.22 8.49 0.03
N LYS A 63 7.52 8.79 0.12
CA LYS A 63 8.15 9.81 -0.73
C LYS A 63 8.17 9.40 -2.19
N GLN A 64 8.47 8.13 -2.48
CA GLN A 64 8.46 7.59 -3.83
C GLN A 64 7.06 7.63 -4.43
N ASP A 65 6.04 7.24 -3.66
CA ASP A 65 4.64 7.30 -4.10
C ASP A 65 4.19 8.73 -4.36
N ALA A 66 4.51 9.66 -3.46
CA ALA A 66 4.23 11.09 -3.68
C ALA A 66 4.93 11.65 -4.93
N ARG A 67 6.13 11.17 -5.27
CA ARG A 67 6.81 11.52 -6.53
C ARG A 67 6.09 10.90 -7.74
N ARG A 68 5.77 9.61 -7.68
CA ARG A 68 5.04 8.88 -8.74
C ARG A 68 3.70 9.55 -9.05
N MET A 69 2.92 9.92 -8.04
CA MET A 69 1.64 10.60 -8.20
C MET A 69 1.78 11.99 -8.85
N ARG A 70 2.91 12.68 -8.68
CA ARG A 70 3.18 13.97 -9.32
C ARG A 70 3.64 13.83 -10.78
N THR A 71 4.38 12.78 -11.10
CA THR A 71 4.98 12.60 -12.43
C THR A 71 4.10 11.79 -13.39
N ASN A 72 3.15 11.01 -12.87
CA ASN A 72 2.14 10.30 -13.66
C ASN A 72 0.83 10.25 -12.86
N PRO A 73 -0.26 10.92 -13.30
CA PRO A 73 -1.58 10.76 -12.69
C PRO A 73 -2.23 9.39 -13.03
N LEU A 74 -1.45 8.37 -13.37
CA LEU A 74 -1.91 7.05 -13.77
C LEU A 74 -1.25 5.97 -12.89
N TYR A 75 -1.63 5.95 -11.61
CA TYR A 75 -1.76 4.69 -10.89
C TYR A 75 -2.76 4.89 -9.76
N VAL A 76 -4.02 5.07 -10.13
CA VAL A 76 -5.08 4.53 -9.27
C VAL A 76 -4.79 3.03 -9.24
N PRO A 77 -4.59 2.39 -8.07
CA PRO A 77 -4.63 0.93 -8.02
C PRO A 77 -5.91 0.57 -8.76
N SER A 78 -5.78 -0.07 -9.92
CA SER A 78 -6.92 -0.68 -10.55
C SER A 78 -7.37 -1.71 -9.54
N HIS A 79 -8.34 -1.35 -8.70
CA HIS A 79 -9.17 -2.34 -8.04
C HIS A 79 -9.46 -3.36 -9.14
N PRO A 80 -9.06 -4.64 -8.98
CA PRO A 80 -9.29 -5.65 -10.00
C PRO A 80 -10.79 -5.65 -10.21
N SER A 81 -11.22 -5.00 -11.30
CA SER A 81 -12.57 -4.54 -11.58
C SER A 81 -13.43 -4.44 -10.32
N LEU A 82 -13.62 -3.25 -9.73
CA LEU A 82 -14.75 -3.06 -8.81
C LEU A 82 -15.96 -3.56 -9.59
N SER A 83 -16.45 -4.76 -9.25
CA SER A 83 -17.51 -5.41 -10.02
C SER A 83 -18.66 -4.45 -9.91
N LYS A 84 -18.99 -3.79 -11.04
CA LYS A 84 -20.09 -2.84 -11.08
C LYS A 84 -21.29 -3.59 -10.54
N LYS A 85 -21.71 -3.29 -9.31
CA LYS A 85 -22.89 -3.89 -8.71
C LYS A 85 -24.07 -3.26 -9.44
N LEU A 86 -24.44 -3.88 -10.55
CA LEU A 86 -25.61 -3.48 -11.31
C LEU A 86 -26.85 -3.65 -10.43
N THR A 87 -27.67 -2.62 -10.38
CA THR A 87 -28.99 -2.65 -9.77
C THR A 87 -29.91 -3.60 -10.56
N ARG A 88 -31.04 -4.01 -9.96
CA ARG A 88 -31.97 -4.94 -10.59
C ARG A 88 -32.55 -4.39 -11.89
N GLU A 89 -32.79 -3.09 -11.93
CA GLU A 89 -33.31 -2.36 -13.08
C GLU A 89 -32.29 -2.35 -14.22
N GLU A 90 -31.02 -2.05 -13.92
CA GLU A 90 -29.92 -2.08 -14.91
C GLU A 90 -29.67 -3.48 -15.48
N LEU A 91 -29.80 -4.53 -14.65
CA LEU A 91 -29.70 -5.92 -15.12
C LEU A 91 -30.81 -6.28 -16.11
N ARG A 92 -32.05 -5.81 -15.87
CA ARG A 92 -33.18 -6.04 -16.78
C ARG A 92 -33.01 -5.31 -18.11
N ASP A 93 -32.59 -4.04 -18.05
CA ASP A 93 -32.35 -3.24 -19.25
C ASP A 93 -31.24 -3.86 -20.12
N ARG A 94 -30.11 -4.22 -19.52
CA ARG A 94 -29.02 -4.90 -20.22
C ARG A 94 -29.44 -6.22 -20.84
N SER A 95 -30.24 -7.02 -20.13
CA SER A 95 -30.77 -8.28 -20.65
C SER A 95 -31.71 -8.08 -21.84
N ALA A 96 -32.54 -7.03 -21.82
CA ALA A 96 -33.43 -6.70 -22.92
C ALA A 96 -32.66 -6.21 -24.16
N ASN A 97 -31.56 -5.49 -23.94
CA ASN A 97 -30.68 -4.97 -24.99
C ASN A 97 -29.61 -5.97 -25.47
N GLY A 98 -29.57 -7.19 -24.91
CA GLY A 98 -28.59 -8.22 -25.27
C GLY A 98 -27.14 -7.85 -24.94
N LEU A 99 -26.92 -6.97 -23.96
CA LEU A 99 -25.61 -6.46 -23.59
C LEU A 99 -24.91 -7.36 -22.56
N TYR A 100 -23.60 -7.43 -22.64
CA TYR A 100 -22.77 -8.18 -21.70
C TYR A 100 -22.76 -7.55 -20.29
N TRP A 101 -22.47 -8.33 -19.24
CA TRP A 101 -22.58 -7.87 -17.85
C TRP A 101 -21.54 -6.81 -17.46
N HIS A 102 -20.34 -6.85 -18.04
CA HIS A 102 -19.25 -5.95 -17.67
C HIS A 102 -18.97 -4.85 -18.70
N TYR A 103 -19.51 -4.99 -19.91
CA TYR A 103 -19.30 -4.08 -21.03
C TYR A 103 -20.64 -3.68 -21.63
N ASP A 104 -20.70 -2.53 -22.29
CA ASP A 104 -21.88 -2.07 -23.03
C ASP A 104 -21.87 -2.62 -24.47
N GLU A 105 -21.28 -3.81 -24.65
CA GLU A 105 -21.15 -4.49 -25.94
C GLU A 105 -22.18 -5.62 -26.03
N PRO A 106 -22.75 -5.91 -27.21
CA PRO A 106 -23.63 -7.04 -27.43
C PRO A 106 -22.93 -8.36 -27.13
N TRP A 107 -23.62 -9.29 -26.48
CA TRP A 107 -23.11 -10.64 -26.28
C TRP A 107 -23.11 -11.43 -27.60
N SER A 108 -22.01 -12.11 -27.90
CA SER A 108 -21.90 -13.07 -29.00
C SER A 108 -21.22 -14.35 -28.51
N ARG A 109 -21.42 -15.47 -29.22
CA ARG A 109 -20.78 -16.76 -28.87
C ARG A 109 -19.25 -16.70 -28.97
N ASP A 110 -18.73 -15.79 -29.79
CA ASP A 110 -17.29 -15.55 -29.98
C ASP A 110 -16.74 -14.44 -29.07
N HIS A 111 -17.57 -13.88 -28.19
CA HIS A 111 -17.15 -12.80 -27.30
C HIS A 111 -16.07 -13.29 -26.32
N ARG A 112 -14.86 -12.74 -26.45
CA ARG A 112 -13.80 -12.87 -25.46
C ARG A 112 -13.70 -11.56 -24.69
N CYS A 113 -14.19 -11.58 -23.45
CA CYS A 113 -13.97 -10.50 -22.49
C CYS A 113 -12.47 -10.18 -22.45
N LYS A 114 -12.09 -8.90 -22.56
CA LYS A 114 -10.68 -8.47 -22.48
C LYS A 114 -10.13 -8.93 -21.14
N LYS A 115 -9.28 -9.97 -21.16
CA LYS A 115 -8.69 -10.54 -19.95
C LYS A 115 -7.94 -9.41 -19.22
N GLY A 116 -8.25 -9.19 -17.95
CA GLY A 116 -7.49 -8.26 -17.13
C GLY A 116 -6.00 -8.61 -17.21
N HIS A 117 -5.15 -7.60 -17.41
CA HIS A 117 -3.71 -7.80 -17.41
C HIS A 117 -3.28 -8.11 -15.96
N LEU A 118 -2.89 -9.36 -15.70
CA LEU A 118 -2.12 -9.71 -14.51
C LEU A 118 -0.69 -9.22 -14.77
N LEU A 119 -0.27 -8.16 -14.08
CA LEU A 119 1.12 -7.72 -14.09
C LEU A 119 1.92 -8.64 -13.17
N LEU A 120 2.80 -9.45 -13.76
CA LEU A 120 3.82 -10.19 -13.02
C LEU A 120 4.90 -9.18 -12.59
N VAL A 121 5.15 -9.08 -11.28
CA VAL A 121 6.29 -8.32 -10.78
C VAL A 121 7.52 -9.20 -10.98
N GLU A 122 8.40 -8.81 -11.90
CA GLU A 122 9.70 -9.46 -12.05
C GLU A 122 10.59 -9.09 -10.85
N PRO A 123 11.30 -10.07 -10.27
CA PRO A 123 12.33 -9.77 -9.28
C PRO A 123 13.41 -8.90 -9.93
N ILE A 124 13.85 -7.89 -9.20
CA ILE A 124 14.99 -7.08 -9.60
C ILE A 124 16.22 -7.93 -9.30
N ASP A 125 16.95 -8.34 -10.33
CA ASP A 125 18.23 -9.03 -10.14
C ASP A 125 19.16 -8.14 -9.31
N ASP A 126 19.70 -8.73 -8.24
CA ASP A 126 20.58 -8.05 -7.30
C ASP A 126 21.77 -7.45 -8.05
N ILE A 127 21.97 -6.14 -7.88
CA ILE A 127 23.12 -5.42 -8.41
C ILE A 127 24.36 -6.02 -7.74
N GLU A 128 25.14 -6.80 -8.49
CA GLU A 128 26.47 -7.24 -8.09
C GLU A 128 27.33 -6.01 -7.79
N GLU A 129 27.66 -5.83 -6.50
CA GLU A 129 28.61 -4.84 -6.02
C GLU A 129 30.03 -5.32 -6.38
N VAL A 130 30.73 -4.55 -7.21
CA VAL A 130 32.14 -4.71 -7.59
C VAL A 130 33.06 -4.24 -6.47
#